data_AF-A0A942DT78-F1
#
_entry.id   AF-A0A942DT78-F1
#
_cell.length_a   1.000
_cell.length_b   1.000
_cell.length_c   1.000
_cell.angle_alpha   90.00
_cell.angle_beta   90.00
_cell.angle_gamma   90.00
#
_symmetry.space_group_name_H-M   'P 1'
#
loop_
_entity.id
_entity.type
_entity.pdbx_description
1 polymer ?
#
loop_
_entity_poly.entity_id
_entity_poly.type
_entity_poly.pdbx_seq_one_letter_code
_entity_poly.pdbx_strand_id
1 'polypeptide(L)'
;MEDTWQIFIDDLTEDNYTEYGDFKREMDHQLRRLVESSPPFTDQQARELYRLRQDYLWTDHPDEDIDIIKRDIKNRVERIAQLH
;
A
#
# COMPACT_ATOMS: atom_id res chain seq x y z
N MET A 1 -15.21 14.33 -1.57
CA MET A 1 -14.62 13.15 -0.93
C MET A 1 -13.29 13.00 -1.62
N GLU A 2 -12.19 13.27 -0.93
CA GLU A 2 -10.88 12.88 -1.44
C GLU A 2 -10.91 11.38 -1.69
N ASP A 3 -10.45 10.99 -2.87
CA ASP A 3 -10.39 9.60 -3.27
C ASP A 3 -9.45 8.88 -2.31
N THR A 4 -9.96 7.93 -1.52
CA THR A 4 -9.17 7.25 -0.48
C THR A 4 -7.93 6.56 -1.07
N TRP A 5 -7.99 6.20 -2.36
CA TRP A 5 -6.85 5.76 -3.14
C TRP A 5 -5.77 6.83 -3.27
N GLN A 6 -6.16 8.08 -3.55
CA GLN A 6 -5.24 9.20 -3.73
C GLN A 6 -4.56 9.59 -2.41
N ILE A 7 -5.30 9.63 -1.30
CA ILE A 7 -4.73 9.90 0.03
C ILE A 7 -3.61 8.89 0.34
N PHE A 8 -3.87 7.60 0.15
CA PHE A 8 -2.85 6.56 0.37
C PHE A 8 -1.63 6.74 -0.55
N ILE A 9 -1.84 7.09 -1.83
CA ILE A 9 -0.76 7.30 -2.78
C ILE A 9 0.09 8.52 -2.41
N ASP A 10 -0.54 9.58 -1.91
CA ASP A 10 0.15 10.80 -1.49
C ASP A 10 0.98 10.53 -0.23
N ASP A 11 0.40 9.88 0.80
CA ASP A 11 1.08 9.47 2.05
C ASP A 11 2.32 8.59 1.79
N LEU A 12 2.26 7.72 0.78
CA LEU A 12 3.35 6.85 0.33
C LEU A 12 4.62 7.63 -0.08
N THR A 13 4.45 8.88 -0.52
CA THR A 13 5.51 9.71 -1.11
C THR A 13 6.13 10.72 -0.14
N GLU A 14 5.52 10.95 1.04
CA GLU A 14 5.95 12.02 1.94
C GLU A 14 7.08 11.61 2.91
N ASP A 15 7.20 10.32 3.26
CA ASP A 15 8.11 9.88 4.31
C ASP A 15 9.50 9.44 3.81
N ASN A 16 10.57 10.06 4.33
CA ASN A 16 11.96 9.63 4.11
C ASN A 16 12.40 8.64 5.20
N TYR A 17 12.04 7.36 5.05
CA TYR A 17 12.52 6.32 5.96
C TYR A 17 13.99 6.01 5.70
N THR A 18 14.80 6.08 6.75
CA THR A 18 16.22 5.69 6.72
C THR A 18 16.45 4.23 7.09
N GLU A 19 15.47 3.58 7.70
CA GLU A 19 15.53 2.18 8.13
C GLU A 19 14.38 1.36 7.53
N TYR A 20 14.71 0.21 6.92
CA TYR A 20 13.74 -0.68 6.29
C TYR A 20 12.68 -1.21 7.28
N GLY A 21 13.08 -1.51 8.52
CA GLY A 21 12.16 -2.01 9.54
C GLY A 21 11.09 -1.00 9.95
N ASP A 22 11.40 0.29 9.93
CA ASP A 22 10.45 1.37 10.20
C ASP A 22 9.50 1.56 9.02
N PHE A 23 10.05 1.60 7.81
CA PHE A 23 9.28 1.61 6.57
C PHE A 23 8.29 0.43 6.51
N LYS A 24 8.74 -0.79 6.82
CA LYS A 24 7.91 -1.99 6.76
C LYS A 24 6.71 -1.94 7.70
N ARG A 25 6.91 -1.39 8.91
CA ARG A 25 5.82 -1.23 9.89
C ARG A 25 4.83 -0.16 9.45
N GLU A 26 5.30 1.00 9.01
CA GLU A 26 4.42 2.08 8.60
C GLU A 26 3.64 1.72 7.34
N MET A 27 4.28 1.04 6.38
CA MET A 27 3.62 0.55 5.18
C MET A 27 2.51 -0.48 5.48
N ASP A 28 2.74 -1.42 6.41
CA ASP A 28 1.65 -2.31 6.86
C ASP A 28 0.50 -1.52 7.49
N HIS A 29 0.80 -0.49 8.29
CA HIS A 29 -0.22 0.37 8.89
C HIS A 29 -1.03 1.12 7.83
N GLN A 30 -0.39 1.71 6.83
CA GLN A 30 -1.07 2.42 5.74
C GLN A 30 -1.92 1.47 4.89
N LEU A 31 -1.40 0.29 4.51
CA LEU A 31 -2.16 -0.72 3.78
C LEU A 31 -3.35 -1.23 4.58
N ARG A 32 -3.17 -1.44 5.88
CA ARG A 32 -4.26 -1.81 6.79
C ARG A 32 -5.33 -0.72 6.84
N ARG A 33 -4.95 0.55 6.97
CA ARG A 33 -5.91 1.68 6.95
C ARG A 33 -6.65 1.75 5.64
N LEU A 34 -5.98 1.53 4.51
CA LEU A 34 -6.63 1.50 3.20
C LEU A 34 -7.66 0.37 3.11
N VAL A 35 -7.31 -0.84 3.56
CA VAL A 35 -8.24 -1.98 3.62
C VAL A 35 -9.42 -1.76 4.57
N GLU A 36 -9.17 -1.17 5.74
CA GLU A 36 -10.17 -0.94 6.80
C GLU A 36 -10.99 0.33 6.57
N SER A 37 -10.54 1.22 5.69
CA SER A 37 -11.30 2.40 5.31
C SER A 37 -12.65 1.96 4.71
N SER A 38 -13.71 2.75 4.93
CA SER A 38 -15.03 2.51 4.30
C SER A 38 -15.31 3.31 3.01
N PRO A 39 -14.49 3.22 1.94
CA PRO A 39 -14.91 3.55 0.58
C PRO A 39 -15.78 2.45 -0.02
N PRO A 40 -16.51 2.73 -1.12
CA PRO A 40 -17.18 1.71 -1.90
C PRO A 40 -16.15 0.89 -2.70
N PHE A 41 -15.39 0.03 -2.02
CA PHE A 41 -14.59 -0.98 -2.71
C PHE A 41 -15.50 -2.08 -3.25
N THR A 42 -15.23 -2.55 -4.46
CA THR A 42 -15.81 -3.80 -4.94
C THR A 42 -15.22 -4.98 -4.17
N ASP A 43 -15.94 -6.11 -4.14
CA ASP A 43 -15.42 -7.36 -3.54
C ASP A 43 -14.06 -7.76 -4.13
N GLN A 44 -13.85 -7.50 -5.42
CA GLN A 44 -12.60 -7.80 -6.10
C GLN A 44 -11.49 -6.85 -5.64
N GLN A 45 -11.75 -5.54 -5.57
CA GLN A 45 -10.80 -4.56 -5.06
C GLN A 45 -10.37 -4.87 -3.62
N ALA A 46 -11.34 -5.19 -2.75
CA ALA A 46 -11.06 -5.55 -1.37
C ALA A 46 -10.17 -6.80 -1.29
N ARG A 47 -10.47 -7.86 -2.04
CA ARG A 47 -9.66 -9.10 -2.06
C ARG A 47 -8.24 -8.85 -2.54
N GLU A 48 -8.04 -8.06 -3.60
CA GLU A 48 -6.71 -7.75 -4.11
C GLU A 48 -5.91 -6.87 -3.14
N LEU A 49 -6.57 -5.93 -2.44
CA LEU A 49 -5.94 -5.17 -1.35
C LEU A 49 -5.47 -6.07 -0.19
N TYR A 50 -6.32 -7.01 0.24
CA TYR A 50 -5.93 -7.99 1.26
C TYR A 50 -4.73 -8.83 0.82
N ARG A 51 -4.69 -9.27 -0.45
CA ARG A 51 -3.55 -10.00 -1.01
C ARG A 51 -2.28 -9.16 -1.06
N LEU A 52 -2.37 -7.93 -1.56
CA LEU A 52 -1.24 -6.99 -1.57
C LEU A 52 -0.61 -6.85 -0.18
N ARG A 53 -1.44 -6.64 0.85
CA ARG A 53 -0.95 -6.54 2.23
C ARG A 53 -0.28 -7.83 2.71
N GLN A 54 -0.84 -9.00 2.42
CA GLN A 54 -0.23 -10.27 2.78
C GLN A 54 1.12 -10.47 2.06
N ASP A 55 1.15 -10.30 0.74
CA ASP A 55 2.39 -10.43 -0.04
C ASP A 55 3.48 -9.51 0.50
N TYR A 56 3.13 -8.27 0.84
CA TYR A 56 4.07 -7.32 1.44
C TYR A 56 4.60 -7.77 2.80
N LEU A 57 3.73 -8.28 3.68
CA LEU A 57 4.13 -8.76 5.00
C LEU A 57 5.07 -9.98 4.92
N TRP A 58 4.76 -10.90 4.00
CA TRP A 58 5.50 -12.15 3.84
C TRP A 58 6.77 -12.01 3.01
N THR A 59 6.93 -10.89 2.29
CA THR A 59 8.16 -10.63 1.55
C THR A 59 9.11 -9.79 2.41
N ASP A 60 10.31 -10.31 2.61
CA ASP A 60 11.39 -9.58 3.28
C ASP A 60 12.35 -9.09 2.21
N HIS A 61 12.45 -7.78 2.08
CA HIS A 61 13.35 -7.11 1.16
C HIS A 61 14.36 -6.25 1.93
N PRO A 62 15.12 -6.82 2.89
CA PRO A 62 16.02 -6.03 3.73
C PRO A 62 17.12 -5.32 2.93
N ASP A 63 17.43 -5.81 1.74
CA ASP A 63 18.47 -5.26 0.86
C ASP A 63 17.91 -4.45 -0.33
N GLU A 64 16.59 -4.37 -0.51
CA GLU A 64 16.02 -3.55 -1.58
C GLU A 64 15.83 -2.11 -1.15
N ASP A 65 16.05 -1.21 -2.11
CA ASP A 65 15.80 0.21 -1.95
C ASP A 65 14.32 0.47 -1.65
N ILE A 66 14.05 1.20 -0.57
CA ILE A 66 12.71 1.56 -0.11
C ILE A 66 11.91 2.23 -1.24
N ASP A 67 12.56 3.03 -2.09
CA ASP A 67 11.89 3.71 -3.20
C ASP A 67 11.42 2.73 -4.29
N ILE A 68 12.13 1.62 -4.48
CA ILE A 68 11.68 0.55 -5.39
C ILE A 68 10.40 -0.09 -4.85
N ILE A 69 10.37 -0.35 -3.55
CA ILE A 69 9.24 -0.99 -2.89
C ILE A 69 8.02 -0.07 -2.87
N LYS A 70 8.20 1.22 -2.54
CA LYS A 70 7.14 2.24 -2.61
C LYS A 70 6.53 2.28 -4.01
N ARG A 71 7.37 2.28 -5.04
CA ARG A 71 6.92 2.30 -6.44
C ARG A 71 6.14 1.04 -6.81
N ASP A 72 6.57 -0.14 -6.35
CA ASP A 72 5.81 -1.38 -6.58
C ASP A 72 4.42 -1.31 -5.93
N ILE A 73 4.36 -0.95 -4.66
CA ILE A 73 3.09 -0.84 -3.90
C ILE A 73 2.17 0.18 -4.57
N LYS A 74 2.68 1.36 -4.92
CA LYS A 74 1.91 2.39 -5.64
C LYS A 74 1.32 1.84 -6.93
N ASN A 75 2.15 1.22 -7.78
CA ASN A 75 1.70 0.65 -9.05
C ASN A 75 0.62 -0.43 -8.85
N ARG A 76 0.74 -1.25 -7.80
CA ARG A 76 -0.25 -2.28 -7.47
C ARG A 76 -1.56 -1.67 -7.00
N VAL A 77 -1.52 -0.66 -6.11
CA VAL A 77 -2.71 0.04 -5.64
C VAL A 77 -3.44 0.75 -6.78
N GLU A 78 -2.72 1.45 -7.66
CA GLU A 78 -3.31 2.10 -8.85
C GLU A 78 -4.02 1.09 -9.76
N ARG A 79 -3.44 -0.09 -9.96
CA ARG A 79 -4.09 -1.18 -10.74
C ARG A 79 -5.35 -1.69 -10.05
N ILE A 80 -5.32 -1.85 -8.73
CA ILE A 80 -6.48 -2.31 -7.97
C ILE A 80 -7.63 -1.29 -8.05
N ALA A 81 -7.33 0.00 -7.93
CA ALA A 81 -8.32 1.07 -8.03
C ALA A 81 -9.08 1.08 -9.38
N GLN A 82 -8.47 0.56 -10.45
CA GLN A 82 -9.05 0.45 -11.79
C GLN A 82 -9.92 -0.80 -12.00
N LEU A 83 -10.01 -1.73 -11.03
CA LEU A 83 -10.86 -2.91 -11.13
C LEU A 83 -12.35 -2.52 -10.99
N HIS A 84 -13.21 -3.14 -11.80
CA HIS A 84 -14.68 -2.91 -11.82
C HIS A 84 -15.44 -4.11 -11.28
#